data_AF-A0A2S8Z501-F1
#
_entry.id   AF-A0A2S8Z501-F1
#
_cell.length_a   1.000
_cell.length_b   1.000
_cell.length_c   1.000
_cell.angle_alpha   90.00
_cell.angle_beta   90.00
_cell.angle_gamma   90.00
#
_symmetry.space_group_name_H-M   'P 1'
#
loop_
_entity.id
_entity.type
_entity.pdbx_description
1 polymer ?
#
loop_
_entity_poly.entity_id
_entity_poly.type
_entity_poly.pdbx_seq_one_letter_code
_entity_poly.pdbx_strand_id
1 'polypeptide(L)'
;MTDIKTLIQREKDLVSELVAEAEAHYAAVGPVEVETVFGESAATFQIPFMHPGEFNDLADRFAPRPGVAVDMPLWFNIDAVARHYPNVTLVVDGETDDMYRVRDREAVYIWPELYDRMPPEDRQNFRMAVWALNVWEPQQRKAAKYESLKKEAGNA
;
A
#
# COMPACT_ATOMS: atom_id res chain seq x y z
N MET A 1 30.95 -29.00 -19.40
CA MET A 1 31.07 -27.53 -19.45
C MET A 1 29.73 -26.99 -19.92
N THR A 2 28.97 -26.36 -19.03
CA THR A 2 27.69 -25.73 -19.40
C THR A 2 27.99 -24.46 -20.20
N ASP A 3 27.39 -24.32 -21.39
CA ASP A 3 27.59 -23.16 -22.26
C ASP A 3 27.07 -21.89 -21.58
N ILE A 4 27.82 -20.78 -21.74
CA ILE A 4 27.49 -19.46 -21.19
C ILE A 4 26.09 -19.02 -21.66
N LYS A 5 25.69 -19.39 -22.89
CA LYS A 5 24.35 -19.12 -23.41
C LYS A 5 23.25 -19.81 -22.60
N THR A 6 23.48 -21.04 -22.15
CA THR A 6 22.52 -21.78 -21.32
C THR A 6 22.38 -21.16 -19.93
N LEU A 7 23.48 -20.65 -19.36
CA LEU A 7 23.45 -19.96 -18.07
C LEU A 7 22.69 -18.63 -18.16
N ILE A 8 22.95 -17.82 -19.20
CA ILE A 8 22.25 -16.54 -19.43
C ILE A 8 20.75 -16.79 -19.65
N GLN A 9 20.38 -17.81 -20.42
CA GLN A 9 18.96 -18.11 -20.65
C GLN A 9 18.26 -18.52 -19.35
N ARG A 10 18.87 -19.41 -18.56
CA ARG A 10 18.33 -19.83 -17.26
C ARG A 10 18.16 -18.64 -16.30
N GLU A 11 19.08 -17.70 -16.30
CA GLU A 11 19.00 -16.49 -15.48
C GLU A 11 17.85 -15.58 -15.93
N LYS A 12 17.68 -15.39 -17.24
CA LYS A 12 16.55 -14.62 -17.80
C LYS A 12 15.20 -15.26 -17.47
N ASP A 13 15.11 -16.58 -17.57
CA ASP A 13 13.89 -17.34 -17.26
C ASP A 13 13.55 -17.19 -15.78
N LEU A 14 14.54 -17.35 -14.88
CA LEU A 14 14.38 -17.13 -13.45
C LEU A 14 13.92 -15.71 -13.10
N VAL A 15 14.54 -14.69 -13.69
CA VAL A 15 14.16 -13.29 -13.44
C VAL A 15 12.73 -13.03 -13.89
N SER A 16 12.35 -13.57 -15.05
CA SER A 16 10.98 -13.42 -15.59
C SER A 16 9.94 -14.12 -14.72
N GLU A 17 10.26 -15.32 -14.22
CA GLU A 17 9.41 -16.05 -13.27
C GLU A 17 9.21 -15.28 -11.97
N LEU A 18 10.28 -14.72 -11.39
CA LEU A 18 10.18 -13.92 -10.16
C LEU A 18 9.34 -12.65 -10.33
N VAL A 19 9.46 -11.98 -11.48
CA VAL A 19 8.62 -10.82 -11.81
C VAL A 19 7.16 -11.25 -11.94
N ALA A 20 6.88 -12.33 -12.68
CA ALA A 20 5.52 -12.83 -12.85
C ALA A 20 4.88 -13.26 -11.52
N GLU A 21 5.63 -13.92 -10.63
CA GLU A 21 5.17 -14.30 -9.29
C GLU A 21 4.83 -13.07 -8.45
N ALA A 22 5.69 -12.04 -8.49
CA ALA A 22 5.44 -10.79 -7.78
C ALA A 22 4.17 -10.08 -8.29
N GLU A 23 4.02 -9.95 -9.61
CA GLU A 23 2.84 -9.33 -10.22
C GLU A 23 1.55 -10.11 -9.91
N ALA A 24 1.58 -11.44 -10.01
CA ALA A 24 0.44 -12.28 -9.68
C ALA A 24 0.04 -12.14 -8.20
N HIS A 25 1.02 -12.02 -7.31
CA HIS A 25 0.75 -11.77 -5.89
C HIS A 25 0.09 -10.41 -5.69
N TYR A 26 0.66 -9.33 -6.24
CA TYR A 26 0.12 -7.97 -6.08
C TYR A 26 -1.28 -7.82 -6.66
N ALA A 27 -1.55 -8.44 -7.81
CA ALA A 27 -2.89 -8.47 -8.40
C ALA A 27 -3.94 -9.18 -7.54
N ALA A 28 -3.53 -10.07 -6.64
CA ALA A 28 -4.41 -10.78 -5.72
C ALA A 28 -4.66 -10.02 -4.40
N VAL A 29 -3.91 -8.96 -4.10
CA VAL A 29 -4.12 -8.17 -2.88
C VAL A 29 -5.32 -7.25 -3.08
N GLY A 30 -6.38 -7.52 -2.32
CA GLY A 30 -7.58 -6.67 -2.30
C GLY A 30 -7.37 -5.37 -1.53
N PRO A 31 -8.35 -4.45 -1.58
CA PRO A 31 -8.31 -3.24 -0.78
C PRO A 31 -8.49 -3.56 0.71
N VAL A 32 -7.97 -2.68 1.58
CA VAL A 32 -8.24 -2.70 3.02
C VAL A 32 -9.36 -1.74 3.34
N GLU A 33 -10.30 -2.18 4.18
CA GLU A 33 -11.45 -1.40 4.58
C GLU A 33 -11.20 -0.68 5.91
N VAL A 34 -11.57 0.60 5.96
CA VAL A 34 -11.56 1.42 7.17
C VAL A 34 -12.95 2.00 7.36
N GLU A 35 -13.65 1.51 8.37
CA GLU A 35 -14.95 2.02 8.78
C GLU A 35 -14.79 3.38 9.48
N THR A 36 -15.72 4.28 9.23
CA THR A 36 -15.75 5.62 9.81
C THR A 36 -17.19 6.10 9.92
N VAL A 37 -17.40 7.12 10.76
CA VAL A 37 -18.67 7.85 10.82
C VAL A 37 -18.44 9.28 10.37
N PHE A 38 -19.04 9.65 9.24
CA PHE A 38 -19.05 11.02 8.72
C PHE A 38 -20.35 11.72 9.10
N GLY A 39 -20.30 12.58 10.11
CA GLY A 39 -21.48 13.23 10.65
C GLY A 39 -22.40 12.19 11.31
N GLU A 40 -23.52 11.89 10.67
CA GLU A 40 -24.48 10.87 11.12
C GLU A 40 -24.49 9.61 10.24
N SER A 41 -23.68 9.59 9.17
CA SER A 41 -23.66 8.49 8.20
C SER A 41 -22.46 7.57 8.45
N ALA A 42 -22.72 6.27 8.52
CA ALA A 42 -21.68 5.26 8.45
C ALA A 42 -21.11 5.19 7.04
N ALA A 43 -19.79 5.07 6.94
CA ALA A 43 -19.07 5.03 5.67
C ALA A 43 -17.87 4.10 5.80
N THR A 44 -17.47 3.47 4.70
CA THR A 44 -16.28 2.63 4.65
C THR A 44 -15.36 3.14 3.56
N PHE A 45 -14.12 3.47 3.91
CA PHE A 45 -13.09 3.74 2.92
C PHE A 45 -12.41 2.44 2.49
N GLN A 46 -12.24 2.25 1.19
CA GLN A 46 -11.46 1.15 0.66
C GLN A 46 -10.12 1.69 0.16
N ILE A 47 -9.04 1.23 0.80
CA ILE A 47 -7.67 1.62 0.52
C ILE A 47 -7.09 0.60 -0.44
N PRO A 48 -6.83 0.96 -1.71
CA PRO A 48 -6.29 -0.01 -2.66
C PRO A 48 -4.87 -0.41 -2.30
N PHE A 49 -4.50 -1.63 -2.67
CA PHE A 49 -3.10 -2.00 -2.71
C PHE A 49 -2.36 -1.12 -3.73
N MET A 50 -1.15 -0.69 -3.37
CA MET A 50 -0.27 0.09 -4.24
C MET A 50 0.99 -0.72 -4.51
N HIS A 51 1.44 -0.75 -5.76
CA HIS A 51 2.67 -1.47 -6.08
C HIS A 51 3.86 -0.85 -5.33
N PRO A 52 4.86 -1.64 -4.90
CA PRO A 52 5.97 -1.11 -4.09
C PRO A 52 6.74 0.04 -4.74
N GLY A 53 6.84 0.06 -6.08
CA GLY A 53 7.46 1.17 -6.82
C GLY A 53 6.66 2.46 -6.68
N GLU A 54 5.35 2.40 -6.91
CA GLU A 54 4.43 3.54 -6.78
C GLU A 54 4.37 4.06 -5.34
N PHE A 55 4.40 3.15 -4.36
CA PHE A 55 4.43 3.52 -2.95
C PHE A 55 5.70 4.27 -2.58
N ASN A 56 6.86 3.82 -3.06
CA ASN A 56 8.11 4.54 -2.84
C ASN A 56 8.08 5.92 -3.51
N ASP A 57 7.58 6.02 -4.74
CA ASP A 57 7.43 7.30 -5.44
C ASP A 57 6.51 8.28 -4.67
N LEU A 58 5.48 7.77 -3.98
CA LEU A 58 4.62 8.58 -3.12
C LEU A 58 5.32 8.95 -1.81
N ALA A 59 5.97 7.99 -1.15
CA ALA A 59 6.67 8.18 0.11
C ALA A 59 7.81 9.20 -0.02
N ASP A 60 8.57 9.15 -1.11
CA ASP A 60 9.70 10.04 -1.38
C ASP A 60 9.28 11.50 -1.59
N ARG A 61 8.02 11.76 -1.98
CA ARG A 61 7.47 13.13 -2.07
C ARG A 61 7.25 13.75 -0.69
N PHE A 62 7.12 12.94 0.35
CA PHE A 62 6.73 13.37 1.68
C PHE A 62 7.74 12.92 2.73
N ALA A 63 8.86 13.65 2.81
CA ALA A 63 9.90 13.43 3.81
C ALA A 63 9.35 13.45 5.26
N PRO A 64 9.95 12.68 6.19
CA PRO A 64 9.51 12.60 7.57
C PRO A 64 9.66 13.94 8.27
N ARG A 65 8.71 14.29 9.15
CA ARG A 65 8.74 15.58 9.86
C ARG A 65 9.76 15.54 11.01
N PRO A 66 10.61 16.58 11.16
CA PRO A 66 11.56 16.65 12.27
C PRO A 66 10.87 16.54 13.64
N GLY A 67 11.31 15.59 14.47
CA GLY A 67 10.83 15.42 15.84
C GLY A 67 9.47 14.73 16.00
N VAL A 68 8.83 14.28 14.91
CA VAL A 68 7.54 13.56 14.98
C VAL A 68 7.79 12.07 15.18
N ALA A 69 7.49 11.56 16.38
CA ALA A 69 7.82 10.19 16.79
C ALA A 69 7.26 9.09 15.88
N VAL A 70 6.07 9.27 15.31
CA VAL A 70 5.45 8.28 14.42
C VAL A 70 6.12 8.23 13.04
N ASP A 71 6.75 9.33 12.59
CA ASP A 71 7.47 9.38 11.32
C ASP A 71 8.90 8.84 11.47
N MET A 72 9.50 8.91 12.67
CA MET A 72 10.90 8.52 12.92
C MET A 72 11.30 7.09 12.50
N PRO A 73 10.49 6.03 12.70
CA PRO A 73 10.84 4.69 12.23
C PRO A 73 10.59 4.51 10.73
N LEU A 74 10.00 5.50 10.05
CA LEU A 74 9.66 5.49 8.64
C LEU A 74 10.60 6.43 7.87
N TRP A 75 10.75 6.21 6.56
CA TRP A 75 11.50 7.12 5.70
C TRP A 75 10.63 8.24 5.11
N PHE A 76 9.39 8.37 5.60
CA PHE A 76 8.37 9.29 5.08
C PHE A 76 7.41 9.76 6.17
N ASN A 77 6.65 10.80 5.87
CA ASN A 77 5.57 11.31 6.69
C ASN A 77 4.28 10.51 6.41
N ILE A 78 3.91 9.60 7.32
CA ILE A 78 2.75 8.72 7.16
C ILE A 78 1.42 9.48 7.03
N ASP A 79 1.31 10.63 7.66
CA ASP A 79 0.11 11.47 7.62
C ASP A 79 -0.08 12.10 6.24
N ALA A 80 1.00 12.64 5.66
CA ALA A 80 0.98 13.20 4.32
C ALA A 80 0.79 12.12 3.25
N VAL A 81 1.43 10.95 3.39
CA VAL A 81 1.23 9.81 2.48
C VAL A 81 -0.21 9.33 2.52
N ALA A 82 -0.80 9.15 3.71
CA ALA A 82 -2.21 8.74 3.85
C ALA A 82 -3.18 9.76 3.22
N ARG A 83 -2.95 11.06 3.46
CA ARG A 83 -3.77 12.14 2.90
C ARG A 83 -3.72 12.21 1.37
N HIS A 84 -2.60 11.84 0.77
CA HIS A 84 -2.41 11.87 -0.69
C HIS A 84 -2.43 10.47 -1.31
N TYR A 85 -2.95 9.48 -0.60
CA TYR A 85 -3.08 8.13 -1.12
C TYR A 85 -4.08 8.13 -2.28
N PRO A 86 -3.71 7.64 -3.47
CA PRO A 86 -4.54 7.68 -4.66
C PRO A 86 -5.60 6.58 -4.64
N ASN A 87 -6.67 6.79 -5.41
CA ASN A 87 -7.69 5.79 -5.74
C ASN A 87 -8.39 5.14 -4.52
N VAL A 88 -8.32 5.76 -3.34
CA VAL A 88 -9.21 5.48 -2.22
C VAL A 88 -10.64 5.69 -2.69
N THR A 89 -11.49 4.69 -2.48
CA THR A 89 -12.92 4.76 -2.77
C THR A 89 -13.72 4.81 -1.47
N LEU A 90 -14.96 5.29 -1.57
CA LEU A 90 -15.89 5.38 -0.46
C LEU A 90 -17.07 4.44 -0.72
N VAL A 91 -17.45 3.67 0.28
CA VAL A 91 -18.66 2.85 0.26
C VAL A 91 -19.67 3.40 1.27
N VAL A 92 -20.85 3.77 0.79
CA VAL A 92 -21.99 4.21 1.62
C VAL A 92 -23.23 3.48 1.13
N ASP A 93 -23.97 2.86 2.05
CA ASP A 93 -25.20 2.10 1.73
C ASP A 93 -25.04 1.05 0.62
N GLY A 94 -23.82 0.50 0.47
CA GLY A 94 -23.48 -0.51 -0.54
C GLY A 94 -23.13 0.06 -1.92
N GLU A 95 -23.14 1.39 -2.08
CA GLU A 95 -22.70 2.07 -3.31
C GLU A 95 -21.25 2.53 -3.18
N THR A 96 -20.42 2.23 -4.19
CA THR A 96 -19.03 2.67 -4.27
C THR A 96 -18.91 3.99 -5.05
N ASP A 97 -18.18 4.94 -4.47
CA ASP A 97 -17.86 6.25 -5.03
C ASP A 97 -16.33 6.38 -5.20
N ASP A 98 -15.89 6.74 -6.40
CA ASP A 98 -14.47 6.91 -6.75
C ASP A 98 -13.85 8.24 -6.27
N MET A 99 -14.67 9.10 -5.64
CA MET A 99 -14.31 10.42 -5.15
C MET A 99 -13.78 11.40 -6.21
N TYR A 100 -14.05 11.17 -7.50
CA TYR A 100 -13.80 12.17 -8.53
C TYR A 100 -15.02 13.07 -8.71
N ARG A 101 -14.79 14.38 -8.76
CA ARG A 101 -15.82 15.40 -8.97
C ARG A 101 -15.40 16.35 -10.06
N VAL A 102 -16.35 16.87 -10.83
CA VAL A 102 -16.08 17.96 -11.76
C VAL A 102 -16.28 19.29 -11.03
N ARG A 103 -15.22 20.09 -10.90
CA ARG A 103 -15.25 21.46 -10.35
C ARG A 103 -14.54 22.38 -11.33
N ASP A 104 -15.14 23.52 -11.65
CA ASP A 104 -14.54 24.51 -12.57
C ASP A 104 -14.07 23.92 -13.92
N ARG A 105 -14.77 22.90 -14.43
CA ARG A 105 -14.45 22.13 -15.66
C ARG A 105 -13.20 21.25 -15.56
N GLU A 106 -12.72 20.97 -14.37
CA GLU A 106 -11.61 20.05 -14.09
C GLU A 106 -12.06 18.87 -13.23
N ALA A 107 -11.45 17.71 -13.43
CA ALA A 107 -11.65 16.54 -12.56
C ALA A 107 -10.80 16.70 -11.30
N VAL A 108 -11.45 16.74 -10.15
CA VAL A 108 -10.83 16.93 -8.84
C VAL A 108 -11.08 15.69 -7.99
N TYR A 109 -10.01 15.13 -7.45
CA TYR A 109 -10.05 14.01 -6.52
C TYR A 109 -10.22 14.54 -5.09
N ILE A 110 -11.35 14.23 -4.44
CA ILE A 110 -11.73 14.87 -3.17
C ILE A 110 -11.26 14.12 -1.91
N TRP A 111 -10.56 13.00 -2.05
CA TRP A 111 -10.04 12.23 -0.92
C TRP A 111 -9.26 13.07 0.11
N PRO A 112 -8.30 13.93 -0.28
CA PRO A 112 -7.56 14.73 0.69
C PRO A 112 -8.47 15.63 1.54
N GLU A 113 -9.59 16.11 0.96
CA GLU A 113 -10.57 16.92 1.68
C GLU A 113 -11.35 16.09 2.70
N LEU A 114 -11.72 14.85 2.36
CA LEU A 114 -12.41 13.94 3.26
C LEU A 114 -11.49 13.50 4.39
N TYR A 115 -10.25 13.13 4.07
CA TYR A 115 -9.24 12.74 5.06
C TYR A 115 -9.11 13.80 6.17
N ASP A 116 -9.02 15.08 5.82
CA ASP A 116 -8.87 16.18 6.79
C ASP A 116 -10.07 16.34 7.73
N ARG A 117 -11.24 15.82 7.34
CA ARG A 117 -12.51 15.92 8.09
C ARG A 117 -12.80 14.67 8.92
N MET A 118 -12.05 13.59 8.73
CA MET A 118 -12.19 12.37 9.51
C MET A 118 -11.92 12.61 11.00
N PRO A 119 -12.64 11.92 11.90
CA PRO A 119 -12.29 11.84 13.31
C PRO A 119 -10.80 11.48 13.49
N PRO A 120 -10.11 12.02 14.52
CA PRO A 120 -8.69 11.74 14.72
C PRO A 120 -8.35 10.24 14.83
N GLU A 121 -9.23 9.45 15.45
CA GLU A 121 -9.08 8.00 15.58
C GLU A 121 -9.19 7.29 14.22
N ASP A 122 -10.18 7.65 13.41
CA ASP A 122 -10.34 7.08 12.07
C ASP A 122 -9.16 7.45 11.15
N ARG A 123 -8.62 8.67 11.27
CA ARG A 123 -7.37 9.05 10.56
C ARG A 123 -6.19 8.20 11.02
N GLN A 124 -6.13 7.87 12.30
CA GLN A 124 -5.10 6.96 12.81
C GLN A 124 -5.29 5.57 12.22
N ASN A 125 -6.51 5.03 12.19
CA ASN A 125 -6.80 3.73 11.59
C ASN A 125 -6.43 3.71 10.11
N PHE A 126 -6.76 4.77 9.37
CA PHE A 126 -6.37 4.90 7.97
C PHE A 126 -4.85 4.90 7.77
N ARG A 127 -4.11 5.70 8.56
CA ARG A 127 -2.64 5.71 8.54
C ARG A 127 -2.06 4.33 8.83
N MET A 128 -2.63 3.63 9.81
CA MET A 128 -2.19 2.29 10.18
C MET A 128 -2.49 1.27 9.08
N ALA A 129 -3.61 1.39 8.37
CA ALA A 129 -3.92 0.54 7.22
C ALA A 129 -2.97 0.77 6.03
N VAL A 130 -2.67 2.03 5.70
CA VAL A 130 -1.65 2.38 4.69
C VAL A 130 -0.29 1.81 5.06
N TRP A 131 0.13 1.97 6.32
CA TRP A 131 1.38 1.40 6.81
C TRP A 131 1.35 -0.14 6.80
N ALA A 132 0.24 -0.75 7.18
CA ALA A 132 0.10 -2.20 7.24
C ALA A 132 0.29 -2.82 5.85
N LEU A 133 -0.48 -2.33 4.87
CA LEU A 133 -0.44 -2.78 3.48
C LEU A 133 0.96 -2.67 2.85
N ASN A 134 1.62 -1.52 3.05
CA ASN A 134 2.81 -1.19 2.28
C ASN A 134 4.13 -1.50 3.00
N VAL A 135 4.10 -1.65 4.32
CA VAL A 135 5.32 -1.83 5.14
C VAL A 135 5.25 -3.09 5.99
N TRP A 136 4.24 -3.22 6.84
CA TRP A 136 4.21 -4.31 7.82
C TRP A 136 3.94 -5.67 7.18
N GLU A 137 2.92 -5.83 6.35
CA GLU A 137 2.60 -7.10 5.70
C GLU A 137 3.75 -7.61 4.80
N PRO A 138 4.39 -6.77 3.95
CA PRO A 138 5.58 -7.17 3.22
C PRO A 138 6.72 -7.65 4.14
N GLN A 139 6.94 -7.00 5.28
CA GLN A 139 7.96 -7.40 6.26
C GLN A 139 7.63 -8.77 6.89
N GLN A 140 6.37 -8.99 7.30
CA GLN A 140 5.93 -10.27 7.87
C GLN A 140 6.08 -11.41 6.86
N ARG A 141 5.65 -11.19 5.61
CA ARG A 141 5.79 -12.18 4.52
C ARG A 141 7.25 -12.54 4.27
N LYS A 142 8.13 -11.53 4.19
CA LYS A 142 9.58 -11.73 4.06
C LYS A 142 10.14 -12.57 5.21
N ALA A 143 9.82 -12.21 6.45
CA ALA A 143 10.28 -12.92 7.63
C ALA A 143 9.81 -14.39 7.62
N ALA A 144 8.52 -14.63 7.37
CA ALA A 144 7.95 -15.97 7.30
C ALA A 144 8.62 -16.85 6.23
N LYS A 145 8.90 -16.30 5.04
CA LYS A 145 9.57 -17.03 3.96
C LYS A 145 11.00 -17.41 4.36
N TYR A 146 11.77 -16.51 4.95
CA TYR A 146 13.13 -16.83 5.41
C TYR A 146 13.16 -17.85 6.54
N GLU A 147 12.20 -17.80 7.47
CA GLU A 147 12.11 -18.80 8.53
C GLU A 147 11.73 -20.19 7.98
N SER A 148 10.88 -20.28 6.95
CA SER A 148 10.61 -21.56 6.25
C SER A 148 11.89 -22.14 5.66
N LEU A 149 12.64 -21.32 4.91
CA LEU A 149 13.88 -21.75 4.26
C LEU A 149 14.94 -22.21 5.28
N LYS A 150 15.05 -21.54 6.43
CA LYS A 150 15.96 -21.98 7.51
C LYS A 150 15.56 -23.33 8.08
N LYS A 151 14.26 -23.58 8.30
CA LYS A 151 13.76 -24.86 8.80
C LYS A 151 14.01 -26.00 7.81
N GLU A 152 13.80 -25.75 6.53
CA GLU A 152 14.08 -26.71 5.45
C GLU A 152 15.57 -27.04 5.37
N ALA A 153 16.44 -26.04 5.50
CA ALA A 153 17.89 -26.23 5.48
C ALA A 153 18.46 -26.87 6.78
N GLY A 154 17.82 -26.67 7.93
CA GLY A 154 18.21 -27.27 9.21
C GLY A 154 17.70 -28.68 9.44
N ASN A 155 16.74 -29.14 8.64
CA ASN A 155 16.20 -30.51 8.64
C ASN A 155 16.82 -31.40 7.52
N ALA A 156 17.78 -30.87 6.77
CA ALA A 156 18.55 -31.57 5.72
C ALA A 156 19.96 -31.91 6.23
#